data_AF-A0A8H5RAX2-F1
#
_entry.id   AF-A0A8H5RAX2-F1
#
_cell.length_a   1.000
_cell.length_b   1.000
_cell.length_c   1.000
_cell.angle_alpha   90.00
_cell.angle_beta   90.00
_cell.angle_gamma   90.00
#
_symmetry.space_group_name_H-M   'P 1'
#
loop_
_entity.id
_entity.type
_entity.pdbx_description
1 polymer ?
#
loop_
_entity_poly.entity_id
_entity_poly.type
_entity_poly.pdbx_seq_one_letter_code
_entity_poly.pdbx_strand_id
1 'polypeptide(L)'
;MNDSCKATDRLLAIARSLQHPDSNYGLPEKFVRKLRAALLSDPLLPRPNPSISLWQEPAHPTVSSIQSPTLPQYADIVVIGSGITGSSVTKTLLENDSLDSPSRIVVLEARTVTSGATGRNGGQLVSPVGHLYKTMCKRHGEETAKEMCRFSFMNIRKIMDMLDELDPELRESSEIRHVRKVMVAGDEETWNASKESLDSFREAIPSHQALHRVTEQDGLAKFNVRNGHGVIDHPASAVWPYRLITGIFERLLVQCHDRLSIETNTPATAINYTPDTTNDDCSKSDYPYIIETPRGAIRTKQVIHCTNANAAHLLRPLIGRLYPYRGTMSVQKAGPHLENLGNSRSWSHLTKSSLDPVSERFDGGLYYLQQHATTGDIWVGTDYSNVFDVLTSEDTAVPGHSIEALLKFLPKYFIRGWPEDERPELKGVWTGLQGHTSDGLPLVGKLPKSVSGRDGDGEWIAGGYSGYGMDKAWMTGEAVASMITGKGVPDWLPKAFLLTEQRLERDITVERSVAKWVSIAKTGDW
;
A
#
# COMPACT_ATOMS: atom_id res chain seq x y z
N MET A 1 22.14 -31.38 13.21
CA MET A 1 22.31 -30.74 14.54
C MET A 1 22.40 -29.21 14.49
N ASN A 2 22.81 -28.58 13.38
CA ASN A 2 22.89 -27.11 13.26
C ASN A 2 21.54 -26.37 13.15
N ASP A 3 20.49 -26.98 12.60
CA ASP A 3 19.19 -26.28 12.43
C ASP A 3 18.36 -26.18 13.70
N SER A 4 18.46 -27.16 14.60
CA SER A 4 17.78 -27.14 15.90
C SER A 4 18.35 -26.05 16.83
N CYS A 5 19.66 -25.84 16.78
CA CYS A 5 20.33 -24.79 17.57
C CYS A 5 19.92 -23.39 17.10
N LYS A 6 19.89 -23.16 15.77
CA LYS A 6 19.41 -21.89 15.17
C LYS A 6 17.92 -21.64 15.45
N ALA A 7 17.08 -22.68 15.47
CA ALA A 7 15.66 -22.54 15.83
C ALA A 7 15.47 -22.18 17.31
N THR A 8 16.29 -22.74 18.20
CA THR A 8 16.25 -22.47 19.64
C THR A 8 16.75 -21.05 19.95
N ASP A 9 17.85 -20.61 19.32
CA ASP A 9 18.34 -19.23 19.46
C ASP A 9 17.35 -18.20 18.90
N ARG A 10 16.62 -18.53 17.82
CA ARG A 10 15.53 -17.71 17.27
C ARG A 10 14.36 -17.58 18.24
N LEU A 11 13.92 -18.69 18.85
CA LEU A 11 12.85 -18.66 19.86
C LEU A 11 13.28 -17.90 21.11
N LEU A 12 14.55 -18.00 21.52
CA LEU A 12 15.11 -17.24 22.63
C LEU A 12 15.25 -15.75 22.31
N ALA A 13 15.63 -15.36 21.09
CA ALA A 13 15.66 -13.96 20.66
C ALA A 13 14.25 -13.35 20.60
N ILE A 14 13.27 -14.09 20.09
CA ILE A 14 11.85 -13.71 20.11
C ILE A 14 11.36 -13.58 21.55
N ALA A 15 11.62 -14.58 22.40
CA ALA A 15 11.25 -14.55 23.81
C ALA A 15 11.89 -13.36 24.55
N ARG A 16 13.18 -13.06 24.31
CA ARG A 16 13.87 -11.89 24.87
C ARG A 16 13.28 -10.57 24.36
N SER A 17 12.93 -10.48 23.07
CA SER A 17 12.26 -9.30 22.51
C SER A 17 10.86 -9.08 23.09
N LEU A 18 10.15 -10.16 23.44
CA LEU A 18 8.86 -10.13 24.12
C LEU A 18 8.98 -9.78 25.62
N GLN A 19 10.17 -9.92 26.21
CA GLN A 19 10.48 -9.78 27.63
C GLN A 19 11.08 -8.42 28.04
N HIS A 20 11.01 -7.36 27.23
CA HIS A 20 11.43 -6.03 27.72
C HIS A 20 10.56 -5.59 28.91
N PRO A 21 11.07 -5.55 30.17
CA PRO A 21 10.21 -5.43 31.35
C PRO A 21 9.81 -4.00 31.74
N ASP A 22 10.37 -2.96 31.13
CA ASP A 22 10.40 -1.63 31.80
C ASP A 22 9.58 -0.51 31.16
N SER A 23 8.80 -0.78 30.12
CA SER A 23 7.86 0.23 29.60
C SER A 23 6.46 -0.07 30.12
N ASN A 24 6.16 0.37 31.34
CA ASN A 24 4.78 0.43 31.82
C ASN A 24 4.03 1.46 30.97
N TYR A 25 3.42 0.99 29.88
CA TYR A 25 2.64 1.84 28.98
C TYR A 25 1.33 2.31 29.62
N GLY A 26 1.01 2.01 30.88
CA GLY A 26 -0.28 2.36 31.47
C GLY A 26 -1.47 1.71 30.75
N LEU A 27 -1.23 0.60 30.05
CA LEU A 27 -2.22 -0.24 29.38
C LEU A 27 -2.16 -1.65 29.98
N PRO A 28 -3.22 -2.47 29.86
CA PRO A 28 -3.19 -3.85 30.33
C PRO A 28 -2.00 -4.63 29.75
N GLU A 29 -1.18 -5.23 30.60
CA GLU A 29 0.04 -5.95 30.18
C GLU A 29 -0.26 -7.05 29.14
N LYS A 30 -1.36 -7.78 29.35
CA LYS A 30 -1.85 -8.81 28.41
C LYS A 30 -2.11 -8.24 27.02
N PHE A 31 -2.68 -7.03 26.93
CA PHE A 31 -2.96 -6.36 25.67
C PHE A 31 -1.67 -5.97 24.95
N VAL A 32 -0.73 -5.32 25.66
CA VAL A 32 0.58 -4.91 25.10
C VAL A 32 1.36 -6.14 24.59
N ARG A 33 1.33 -7.25 25.33
CA ARG A 33 1.97 -8.51 24.90
C ARG A 33 1.35 -9.07 23.63
N LYS A 34 0.00 -9.09 23.51
CA LYS A 34 -0.68 -9.52 22.28
C LYS A 34 -0.36 -8.59 21.10
N LEU A 35 -0.38 -7.27 21.33
CA LEU A 35 -0.03 -6.25 20.33
C LEU A 35 1.38 -6.48 19.78
N ARG A 36 2.37 -6.65 20.67
CA ARG A 36 3.75 -6.91 20.26
C ARG A 36 3.87 -8.22 19.50
N ALA A 37 3.18 -9.28 19.95
CA ALA A 37 3.18 -10.57 19.25
C ALA A 37 2.56 -10.47 17.85
N ALA A 38 1.49 -9.69 17.66
CA ALA A 38 0.89 -9.46 16.36
C ALA A 38 1.83 -8.70 15.40
N LEU A 39 2.49 -7.64 15.89
CA LEU A 39 3.48 -6.88 15.12
C LEU A 39 4.70 -7.73 14.74
N LEU A 40 5.16 -8.61 15.63
CA LEU A 40 6.31 -9.49 15.42
C LEU A 40 5.98 -10.78 14.66
N SER A 41 4.75 -10.95 14.19
CA SER A 41 4.36 -12.13 13.42
C SER A 41 4.96 -12.07 12.01
N ASP A 42 5.46 -13.21 11.52
CA ASP A 42 5.90 -13.33 10.13
C ASP A 42 4.66 -13.14 9.22
N PRO A 43 4.67 -12.19 8.26
CA PRO A 43 3.53 -12.02 7.36
C PRO A 43 3.30 -13.24 6.45
N LEU A 44 4.29 -14.13 6.31
CA LEU A 44 4.26 -15.30 5.45
C LEU A 44 4.02 -14.93 3.97
N LEU A 45 3.92 -15.94 3.11
CA LEU A 45 3.48 -15.78 1.73
C LEU A 45 1.99 -15.37 1.68
N PRO A 46 1.56 -14.68 0.60
CA PRO A 46 0.14 -14.46 0.33
C PRO A 46 -0.65 -15.76 0.39
N ARG A 47 -1.82 -15.73 1.04
CA ARG A 47 -2.64 -16.94 1.18
C ARG A 47 -3.24 -17.35 -0.17
N PRO A 48 -3.32 -18.66 -0.45
CA PRO A 48 -3.79 -19.14 -1.76
C PRO A 48 -5.26 -18.82 -2.04
N ASN A 49 -6.09 -18.70 -0.99
CA ASN A 49 -7.54 -18.50 -1.11
C ASN A 49 -8.00 -17.18 -0.49
N PRO A 50 -7.61 -16.01 -1.02
CA PRO A 50 -8.04 -14.74 -0.47
C PRO A 50 -9.53 -14.49 -0.66
N SER A 51 -10.10 -13.61 0.16
CA SER A 51 -11.44 -13.03 -0.10
C SER A 51 -11.49 -12.37 -1.48
N ILE A 52 -12.64 -12.42 -2.14
CA ILE A 52 -12.79 -12.04 -3.55
C ILE A 52 -13.07 -10.55 -3.67
N SER A 53 -12.16 -9.83 -4.34
CA SER A 53 -12.32 -8.40 -4.63
C SER A 53 -13.03 -8.22 -5.96
N LEU A 54 -14.14 -7.47 -5.97
CA LEU A 54 -14.87 -7.17 -7.21
C LEU A 54 -14.04 -6.36 -8.21
N TRP A 55 -12.91 -5.76 -7.80
CA TRP A 55 -12.00 -5.13 -8.74
C TRP A 55 -11.38 -6.15 -9.70
N GLN A 56 -11.31 -7.41 -9.29
CA GLN A 56 -10.66 -8.50 -10.01
C GLN A 56 -11.67 -9.31 -10.84
N GLU A 57 -12.93 -8.84 -10.91
CA GLU A 57 -14.01 -9.49 -11.64
C GLU A 57 -14.50 -8.61 -12.81
N PRO A 58 -14.55 -9.17 -14.04
CA PRO A 58 -13.94 -10.44 -14.44
C PRO A 58 -12.40 -10.37 -14.39
N ALA A 59 -11.77 -11.53 -14.26
CA ALA A 59 -10.31 -11.63 -14.35
C ALA A 59 -9.84 -11.21 -15.75
N HIS A 60 -8.65 -10.59 -15.83
CA HIS A 60 -8.09 -10.19 -17.12
C HIS A 60 -7.85 -11.42 -18.01
N PRO A 61 -8.37 -11.44 -19.26
CA PRO A 61 -8.44 -12.67 -20.06
C PRO A 61 -7.07 -13.24 -20.45
N THR A 62 -6.08 -12.38 -20.66
CA THR A 62 -4.73 -12.75 -21.15
C THR A 62 -3.72 -12.88 -20.00
N VAL A 63 -3.55 -11.82 -19.20
CA VAL A 63 -2.45 -11.75 -18.23
C VAL A 63 -2.78 -12.25 -16.83
N SER A 64 -4.05 -12.40 -16.43
CA SER A 64 -4.40 -12.67 -15.02
C SER A 64 -3.68 -13.90 -14.44
N SER A 65 -3.61 -14.98 -15.21
CA SER A 65 -3.00 -16.25 -14.83
C SER A 65 -1.87 -16.64 -15.78
N ILE A 66 -1.21 -15.66 -16.40
CA ILE A 66 -0.12 -15.94 -17.35
C ILE A 66 1.04 -16.64 -16.67
N GLN A 67 1.59 -17.62 -17.36
CA GLN A 67 2.71 -18.42 -16.89
C GLN A 67 3.43 -19.04 -18.09
N SER A 68 4.77 -19.01 -18.11
CA SER A 68 5.54 -19.74 -19.13
C SER A 68 5.46 -21.25 -18.87
N PRO A 69 5.57 -22.15 -19.87
CA PRO A 69 5.58 -23.60 -19.62
C PRO A 69 6.70 -24.05 -18.68
N THR A 70 7.84 -23.36 -18.72
CA THR A 70 8.99 -23.59 -17.84
C THR A 70 9.48 -22.25 -17.32
N LEU A 71 9.78 -22.19 -16.02
CA LEU A 71 10.34 -21.00 -15.40
C LEU A 71 11.72 -20.70 -16.03
N PRO A 72 12.01 -19.46 -16.45
CA PRO A 72 13.34 -19.09 -16.90
C PRO A 72 14.39 -19.35 -15.81
N GLN A 73 15.50 -20.01 -16.17
CA GLN A 73 16.57 -20.32 -15.21
C GLN A 73 17.41 -19.09 -14.84
N TYR A 74 17.43 -18.08 -15.71
CA TYR A 74 18.21 -16.84 -15.55
C TYR A 74 17.38 -15.63 -15.95
N ALA A 75 17.59 -14.52 -15.25
CA ALA A 75 17.11 -13.19 -15.63
C ALA A 75 18.07 -12.13 -15.08
N ASP A 76 18.29 -11.04 -15.80
CA ASP A 76 19.09 -9.93 -15.27
C ASP A 76 18.42 -9.29 -14.06
N ILE A 77 17.08 -9.17 -14.10
CA ILE A 77 16.31 -8.56 -13.03
C ILE A 77 15.10 -9.43 -12.69
N VAL A 78 14.92 -9.72 -11.41
CA VAL A 78 13.67 -10.32 -10.90
C VAL A 78 12.91 -9.30 -10.05
N VAL A 79 11.68 -9.02 -10.44
CA VAL A 79 10.72 -8.21 -9.69
C VAL A 79 9.78 -9.15 -8.94
N ILE A 80 9.71 -9.03 -7.62
CA ILE A 80 8.81 -9.85 -6.79
C ILE A 80 7.57 -9.03 -6.44
N GLY A 81 6.43 -9.39 -7.02
CA GLY A 81 5.13 -8.75 -6.83
C GLY A 81 4.69 -7.90 -8.03
N SER A 82 3.47 -8.15 -8.51
CA SER A 82 2.89 -7.55 -9.72
C SER A 82 1.89 -6.41 -9.42
N GLY A 83 2.01 -5.78 -8.26
CA GLY A 83 1.22 -4.59 -7.92
C GLY A 83 1.67 -3.34 -8.68
N ILE A 84 1.08 -2.19 -8.36
CA ILE A 84 1.41 -0.88 -8.96
C ILE A 84 2.92 -0.58 -8.93
N THR A 85 3.61 -0.89 -7.83
CA THR A 85 5.07 -0.71 -7.74
C THR A 85 5.83 -1.60 -8.71
N GLY A 86 5.48 -2.90 -8.76
CA GLY A 86 6.16 -3.86 -9.63
C GLY A 86 5.94 -3.54 -11.10
N SER A 87 4.72 -3.11 -11.46
CA SER A 87 4.40 -2.61 -12.80
C SER A 87 5.21 -1.37 -13.15
N SER A 88 5.27 -0.37 -12.26
CA SER A 88 6.07 0.84 -12.46
C SER A 88 7.56 0.53 -12.67
N VAL A 89 8.16 -0.27 -11.79
CA VAL A 89 9.56 -0.71 -11.90
C VAL A 89 9.78 -1.41 -13.25
N THR A 90 8.93 -2.38 -13.59
CA THR A 90 9.06 -3.16 -14.82
C THR A 90 8.96 -2.27 -16.06
N LYS A 91 7.94 -1.41 -16.14
CA LYS A 91 7.75 -0.46 -17.24
C LYS A 91 8.99 0.44 -17.39
N THR A 92 9.42 1.05 -16.29
CA THR A 92 10.54 2.00 -16.29
C THR A 92 11.84 1.35 -16.73
N LEU A 93 12.11 0.11 -16.31
CA LEU A 93 13.31 -0.62 -16.73
C LEU A 93 13.24 -1.02 -18.22
N LEU A 94 12.08 -1.48 -18.70
CA LEU A 94 11.92 -1.87 -20.11
C LEU A 94 12.08 -0.69 -21.08
N GLU A 95 11.61 0.49 -20.69
CA GLU A 95 11.65 1.73 -21.47
C GLU A 95 12.95 2.52 -21.32
N ASN A 96 13.88 2.08 -20.46
CA ASN A 96 15.12 2.80 -20.22
C ASN A 96 16.21 2.33 -21.20
N ASP A 97 16.59 3.22 -22.12
CA ASP A 97 17.63 3.00 -23.13
C ASP A 97 19.03 2.72 -22.55
N SER A 98 19.26 3.02 -21.25
CA SER A 98 20.54 2.76 -20.57
C SER A 98 20.69 1.32 -20.07
N LEU A 99 19.61 0.53 -20.05
CA LEU A 99 19.73 -0.92 -19.85
C LEU A 99 20.19 -1.56 -21.14
N ASP A 100 21.20 -2.42 -21.06
CA ASP A 100 21.65 -3.20 -22.20
C ASP A 100 20.43 -3.88 -22.83
N SER A 101 20.24 -3.66 -24.13
CA SER A 101 19.08 -4.13 -24.90
C SER A 101 18.73 -5.63 -24.75
N PRO A 102 19.64 -6.57 -24.39
CA PRO A 102 19.27 -7.95 -24.07
C PRO A 102 18.80 -8.21 -22.64
N SER A 103 18.71 -7.18 -21.77
CA SER A 103 18.38 -7.39 -20.35
C SER A 103 16.99 -8.00 -20.18
N ARG A 104 16.93 -9.20 -19.56
CA ARG A 104 15.70 -9.95 -19.30
C ARG A 104 15.15 -9.65 -17.91
N ILE A 105 13.86 -9.35 -17.85
CA ILE A 105 13.11 -9.08 -16.62
C ILE A 105 12.07 -10.18 -16.41
N VAL A 106 12.05 -10.74 -15.20
CA VAL A 106 11.03 -11.71 -14.78
C VAL A 106 10.25 -11.16 -13.59
N VAL A 107 8.93 -11.09 -13.72
CA VAL A 107 8.02 -10.70 -12.62
C VAL A 107 7.47 -11.97 -11.98
N LEU A 108 7.78 -12.20 -10.71
CA LEU A 108 7.23 -13.32 -9.92
C LEU A 108 6.00 -12.84 -9.14
N GLU A 109 4.87 -13.52 -9.30
CA GLU A 109 3.63 -13.26 -8.56
C GLU A 109 3.14 -14.52 -7.86
N ALA A 110 2.86 -14.40 -6.56
CA ALA A 110 2.45 -15.53 -5.72
C ALA A 110 1.07 -16.08 -6.09
N ARG A 111 0.18 -15.21 -6.61
CA ARG A 111 -1.19 -15.55 -7.04
C ARG A 111 -1.40 -15.14 -8.50
N THR A 112 -2.51 -14.50 -8.83
CA THR A 112 -2.77 -13.86 -10.12
C THR A 112 -2.22 -12.43 -10.16
N VAL A 113 -1.99 -11.92 -11.38
CA VAL A 113 -1.46 -10.56 -11.61
C VAL A 113 -2.30 -9.52 -10.88
N THR A 114 -1.65 -8.63 -10.14
CA THR A 114 -2.27 -7.51 -9.40
C THR A 114 -3.35 -7.95 -8.40
N SER A 115 -3.33 -9.20 -7.94
CA SER A 115 -4.33 -9.70 -6.98
C SER A 115 -4.20 -9.14 -5.55
N GLY A 116 -3.05 -8.53 -5.22
CA GLY A 116 -2.74 -7.97 -3.90
C GLY A 116 -3.34 -6.59 -3.63
N ALA A 117 -2.63 -5.76 -2.87
CA ALA A 117 -3.10 -4.45 -2.37
C ALA A 117 -3.69 -3.54 -3.47
N THR A 118 -3.08 -3.52 -4.66
CA THR A 118 -3.52 -2.69 -5.78
C THR A 118 -4.91 -3.10 -6.28
N GLY A 119 -5.20 -4.39 -6.43
CA GLY A 119 -6.51 -4.89 -6.86
C GLY A 119 -7.54 -4.99 -5.73
N ARG A 120 -7.33 -4.35 -4.58
CA ARG A 120 -8.16 -4.53 -3.36
C ARG A 120 -8.44 -3.22 -2.61
N ASN A 121 -8.02 -2.07 -3.12
CA ASN A 121 -8.11 -0.77 -2.45
C ASN A 121 -9.41 0.00 -2.80
N GLY A 122 -9.47 1.30 -2.49
CA GLY A 122 -10.63 2.15 -2.75
C GLY A 122 -10.73 2.74 -4.16
N GLY A 123 -9.76 2.50 -5.05
CA GLY A 123 -9.68 3.01 -6.43
C GLY A 123 -9.52 4.54 -6.56
N GLN A 124 -8.95 5.18 -5.54
CA GLN A 124 -8.79 6.65 -5.48
C GLN A 124 -7.33 7.06 -5.67
N LEU A 125 -7.11 8.05 -6.55
CA LEU A 125 -5.87 8.79 -6.71
C LEU A 125 -6.05 10.15 -6.02
N VAL A 126 -5.67 10.20 -4.74
CA VAL A 126 -5.96 11.32 -3.86
C VAL A 126 -4.74 11.67 -3.00
N SER A 127 -4.45 12.96 -2.90
CA SER A 127 -3.41 13.47 -2.00
C SER A 127 -4.01 13.79 -0.63
N PRO A 128 -3.42 13.32 0.49
CA PRO A 128 -3.93 13.63 1.82
C PRO A 128 -3.37 14.94 2.40
N VAL A 129 -2.54 15.67 1.65
CA VAL A 129 -1.65 16.71 2.20
C VAL A 129 -2.39 17.86 2.84
N GLY A 130 -3.53 18.31 2.30
CA GLY A 130 -4.30 19.42 2.86
C GLY A 130 -4.80 19.15 4.29
N HIS A 131 -5.02 17.89 4.66
CA HIS A 131 -5.48 17.51 6.00
C HIS A 131 -4.34 17.10 6.92
N LEU A 132 -3.25 16.56 6.36
CA LEU A 132 -2.21 15.93 7.15
C LEU A 132 -0.90 16.71 7.21
N TYR A 133 -0.78 17.86 6.53
CA TYR A 133 0.45 18.64 6.49
C TYR A 133 1.02 18.97 7.87
N LYS A 134 0.20 19.49 8.79
CA LYS A 134 0.66 19.82 10.15
C LYS A 134 1.11 18.59 10.93
N THR A 135 0.42 17.46 10.75
CA THR A 135 0.82 16.17 11.33
C THR A 135 2.15 15.67 10.74
N MET A 136 2.34 15.81 9.42
CA MET A 136 3.61 15.48 8.76
C MET A 136 4.76 16.36 9.29
N CYS A 137 4.52 17.67 9.47
CA CYS A 137 5.50 18.59 10.06
C CYS A 137 5.87 18.17 11.48
N LYS A 138 4.88 17.88 12.33
CA LYS A 138 5.08 17.43 13.72
C LYS A 138 5.93 16.15 13.79
N ARG A 139 5.75 15.22 12.85
CA ARG A 139 6.44 13.92 12.85
C ARG A 139 7.81 13.93 12.19
N HIS A 140 7.96 14.67 11.09
CA HIS A 140 9.13 14.55 10.21
C HIS A 140 9.89 15.87 10.00
N GLY A 141 9.41 16.96 10.57
CA GLY A 141 9.92 18.31 10.32
C GLY A 141 9.32 18.92 9.05
N GLU A 142 9.33 20.25 8.99
CA GLU A 142 8.68 21.02 7.94
C GLU A 142 9.27 20.78 6.55
N GLU A 143 10.60 20.75 6.42
CA GLU A 143 11.25 20.53 5.12
C GLU A 143 10.93 19.15 4.53
N THR A 144 10.95 18.10 5.36
CA THR A 144 10.52 16.76 4.94
C THR A 144 9.05 16.76 4.53
N ALA A 145 8.18 17.45 5.27
CA ALA A 145 6.77 17.56 4.92
C ALA A 145 6.57 18.26 3.56
N LYS A 146 7.35 19.31 3.25
CA LYS A 146 7.33 19.97 1.93
C LYS A 146 7.76 19.02 0.81
N GLU A 147 8.84 18.25 1.01
CA GLU A 147 9.28 17.22 0.04
C GLU A 147 8.16 16.19 -0.21
N MET A 148 7.55 15.67 0.85
CA MET A 148 6.46 14.69 0.77
C MET A 148 5.23 15.25 0.05
N CYS A 149 4.90 16.52 0.25
CA CYS A 149 3.78 17.16 -0.43
C CYS A 149 4.01 17.31 -1.93
N ARG A 150 5.20 17.81 -2.31
CA ARG A 150 5.58 17.93 -3.72
C ARG A 150 5.54 16.56 -4.40
N PHE A 151 6.10 15.54 -3.75
CA PHE A 151 6.10 14.18 -4.26
C PHE A 151 4.69 13.62 -4.47
N SER A 152 3.78 13.82 -3.52
CA SER A 152 2.38 13.37 -3.63
C SER A 152 1.69 13.96 -4.88
N PHE A 153 1.81 15.27 -5.09
CA PHE A 153 1.24 15.92 -6.28
C PHE A 153 1.90 15.46 -7.58
N MET A 154 3.23 15.34 -7.59
CA MET A 154 3.98 14.85 -8.75
C MET A 154 3.58 13.43 -9.11
N ASN A 155 3.42 12.53 -8.13
CA ASN A 155 3.04 11.14 -8.38
C ASN A 155 1.63 11.04 -8.97
N ILE A 156 0.66 11.76 -8.40
CA ILE A 156 -0.71 11.78 -8.96
C ILE A 156 -0.68 12.33 -10.39
N ARG A 157 0.04 13.44 -10.62
CA ARG A 157 0.15 14.04 -11.95
C ARG A 157 0.82 13.08 -12.94
N LYS A 158 1.91 12.41 -12.54
CA LYS A 158 2.63 11.42 -13.36
C LYS A 158 1.74 10.26 -13.78
N ILE A 159 0.93 9.74 -12.85
CA ILE A 159 -0.05 8.69 -13.18
C ILE A 159 -1.06 9.25 -14.18
N MET A 160 -1.62 10.44 -13.96
CA MET A 160 -2.59 11.04 -14.88
C MET A 160 -2.00 11.30 -16.28
N ASP A 161 -0.79 11.86 -16.37
CA ASP A 161 -0.12 12.13 -17.64
C ASP A 161 0.16 10.82 -18.39
N MET A 162 0.65 9.79 -17.70
CA MET A 162 0.80 8.47 -18.28
C MET A 162 -0.53 7.94 -18.83
N LEU A 163 -1.61 8.10 -18.07
CA LEU A 163 -2.95 7.65 -18.47
C LEU A 163 -3.49 8.38 -19.70
N ASP A 164 -3.15 9.66 -19.87
CA ASP A 164 -3.51 10.45 -21.05
C ASP A 164 -2.73 10.01 -22.30
N GLU A 165 -1.54 9.43 -22.12
CA GLU A 165 -0.69 8.89 -23.19
C GLU A 165 -0.98 7.42 -23.55
N LEU A 166 -1.70 6.68 -22.69
CA LEU A 166 -2.12 5.30 -22.99
C LEU A 166 -3.14 5.26 -24.13
N ASP A 167 -3.17 4.15 -24.87
CA ASP A 167 -4.13 3.99 -25.94
C ASP A 167 -5.59 4.05 -25.44
N PRO A 168 -6.54 4.46 -26.31
CA PRO A 168 -7.92 4.71 -25.92
C PRO A 168 -8.62 3.52 -25.23
N GLU A 169 -8.30 2.28 -25.62
CA GLU A 169 -8.93 1.07 -25.09
C GLU A 169 -8.56 0.83 -23.62
N LEU A 170 -7.29 1.02 -23.25
CA LEU A 170 -6.89 0.90 -21.84
C LEU A 170 -7.49 2.01 -20.99
N ARG A 171 -7.54 3.22 -21.53
CA ARG A 171 -8.10 4.38 -20.83
C ARG A 171 -9.58 4.18 -20.51
N GLU A 172 -10.35 3.68 -21.48
CA GLU A 172 -11.76 3.36 -21.31
C GLU A 172 -11.97 2.21 -20.30
N SER A 173 -11.26 1.09 -20.48
CA SER A 173 -11.40 -0.07 -19.58
C SER A 173 -10.94 0.21 -18.14
N SER A 174 -10.01 1.14 -17.95
CA SER A 174 -9.53 1.58 -16.63
C SER A 174 -10.48 2.54 -15.90
N GLU A 175 -11.57 2.98 -16.54
CA GLU A 175 -12.62 3.84 -15.97
C GLU A 175 -12.07 5.07 -15.23
N ILE A 176 -11.10 5.73 -15.85
CA ILE A 176 -10.41 6.87 -15.26
C ILE A 176 -11.37 8.06 -15.24
N ARG A 177 -11.51 8.67 -14.06
CA ARG A 177 -12.42 9.78 -13.83
C ARG A 177 -11.72 10.88 -13.06
N HIS A 178 -11.83 12.10 -13.56
CA HIS A 178 -11.52 13.30 -12.78
C HIS A 178 -12.69 13.60 -11.87
N VAL A 179 -12.44 13.61 -10.57
CA VAL A 179 -13.47 13.83 -9.55
C VAL A 179 -13.04 14.91 -8.59
N ARG A 180 -13.99 15.45 -7.82
CA ARG A 180 -13.68 16.18 -6.60
C ARG A 180 -13.80 15.24 -5.42
N LYS A 181 -12.73 15.14 -4.63
CA LYS A 181 -12.74 14.44 -3.35
C LYS A 181 -13.38 15.34 -2.32
N VAL A 182 -14.47 14.87 -1.69
CA VAL A 182 -15.14 15.51 -0.56
C VAL A 182 -14.65 14.86 0.72
N MET A 183 -13.85 15.55 1.52
CA MET A 183 -13.33 15.03 2.79
C MET A 183 -14.11 15.65 3.95
N VAL A 184 -14.98 14.84 4.57
CA VAL A 184 -15.80 15.26 5.70
C VAL A 184 -15.04 15.02 7.01
N ALA A 185 -14.97 16.01 7.88
CA ALA A 185 -14.59 15.83 9.28
C ALA A 185 -15.84 15.42 10.08
N GLY A 186 -15.78 14.27 10.76
CA GLY A 186 -16.90 13.69 11.50
C GLY A 186 -17.06 14.21 12.91
N ASP A 187 -16.01 14.79 13.49
CA ASP A 187 -16.00 15.41 14.82
C ASP A 187 -15.33 16.80 14.81
N GLU A 188 -15.60 17.59 15.83
CA GLU A 188 -15.11 18.97 15.97
C GLU A 188 -13.58 19.05 16.08
N GLU A 189 -12.96 18.11 16.80
CA GLU A 189 -11.51 18.05 16.98
C GLU A 189 -10.81 17.83 15.63
N THR A 190 -11.29 16.87 14.84
CA THR A 190 -10.81 16.57 13.49
C THR A 190 -11.04 17.75 12.55
N TRP A 191 -12.14 18.48 12.70
CA TRP A 191 -12.41 19.67 11.88
C TRP A 191 -11.41 20.78 12.15
N ASN A 192 -11.19 21.11 13.42
CA ASN A 192 -10.23 22.14 13.83
C ASN A 192 -8.81 21.76 13.39
N ALA A 193 -8.39 20.52 13.65
CA ALA A 193 -7.09 20.02 13.21
C ALA A 193 -6.93 20.07 11.68
N SER A 194 -7.97 19.73 10.92
CA SER A 194 -7.94 19.78 9.45
C SER A 194 -7.81 21.21 8.93
N LYS A 195 -8.51 22.19 9.52
CA LYS A 195 -8.39 23.61 9.15
C LYS A 195 -6.99 24.15 9.44
N GLU A 196 -6.47 23.90 10.64
CA GLU A 196 -5.11 24.31 11.00
C GLU A 196 -4.06 23.70 10.06
N SER A 197 -4.23 22.43 9.71
CA SER A 197 -3.34 21.73 8.78
C SER A 197 -3.39 22.33 7.38
N LEU A 198 -4.59 22.68 6.90
CA LEU A 198 -4.78 23.31 5.60
C LEU A 198 -4.16 24.72 5.55
N ASP A 199 -4.30 25.50 6.61
CA ASP A 199 -3.70 26.84 6.69
C ASP A 199 -2.18 26.75 6.68
N SER A 200 -1.59 25.86 7.49
CA SER A 200 -0.13 25.59 7.45
C SER A 200 0.34 25.12 6.06
N PHE A 201 -0.45 24.30 5.38
CA PHE A 201 -0.14 23.85 4.02
C PHE A 201 -0.14 25.02 3.01
N ARG A 202 -1.14 25.91 3.08
CA ARG A 202 -1.26 27.07 2.20
C ARG A 202 -0.09 28.03 2.35
N GLU A 203 0.35 28.26 3.59
CA GLU A 203 1.52 29.08 3.89
C GLU A 203 2.80 28.46 3.33
N ALA A 204 3.00 27.16 3.55
CA ALA A 204 4.22 26.47 3.18
C ALA A 204 4.33 26.17 1.68
N ILE A 205 3.21 25.98 0.97
CA ILE A 205 3.15 25.65 -0.46
C ILE A 205 2.23 26.63 -1.21
N PRO A 206 2.64 27.91 -1.41
CA PRO A 206 1.80 28.93 -2.02
C PRO A 206 1.32 28.59 -3.44
N SER A 207 2.09 27.80 -4.20
CA SER A 207 1.72 27.35 -5.55
C SER A 207 0.46 26.48 -5.59
N HIS A 208 0.06 25.90 -4.46
CA HIS A 208 -1.10 25.01 -4.34
C HIS A 208 -2.15 25.52 -3.34
N GLN A 209 -2.05 26.78 -2.89
CA GLN A 209 -2.92 27.33 -1.84
C GLN A 209 -4.42 27.31 -2.19
N ALA A 210 -4.75 27.45 -3.49
CA ALA A 210 -6.11 27.51 -4.00
C ALA A 210 -6.70 26.12 -4.35
N LEU A 211 -5.96 25.04 -4.15
CA LEU A 211 -6.37 23.68 -4.53
C LEU A 211 -7.59 23.20 -3.72
N HIS A 212 -7.64 23.56 -2.44
CA HIS A 212 -8.64 23.10 -1.48
C HIS A 212 -9.69 24.17 -1.22
N ARG A 213 -10.95 23.74 -1.15
CA ARG A 213 -12.10 24.56 -0.76
C ARG A 213 -12.59 24.12 0.60
N VAL A 214 -13.01 25.08 1.41
CA VAL A 214 -13.51 24.86 2.77
C VAL A 214 -15.02 25.11 2.76
N THR A 215 -15.77 24.23 3.39
CA THR A 215 -17.21 24.40 3.65
C THR A 215 -17.48 24.09 5.10
N GLU A 216 -18.10 25.02 5.81
CA GLU A 216 -18.52 24.83 7.20
C GLU A 216 -19.75 23.90 7.31
N GLN A 217 -20.12 23.56 8.54
CA GLN A 217 -21.16 22.58 8.86
C GLN A 217 -22.53 22.89 8.23
N ASP A 218 -22.92 24.16 8.13
CA ASP A 218 -24.19 24.60 7.54
C ASP A 218 -24.27 24.32 6.02
N GLY A 219 -23.13 24.18 5.36
CA GLY A 219 -23.04 23.91 3.93
C GLY A 219 -23.01 22.44 3.53
N LEU A 220 -23.07 21.48 4.49
CA LEU A 220 -22.90 20.05 4.19
C LEU A 220 -23.97 19.45 3.27
N ALA A 221 -25.18 20.03 3.27
CA ALA A 221 -26.28 19.57 2.43
C ALA A 221 -25.94 19.58 0.94
N LYS A 222 -25.06 20.49 0.48
CA LYS A 222 -24.62 20.55 -0.93
C LYS A 222 -23.80 19.32 -1.37
N PHE A 223 -23.23 18.60 -0.41
CA PHE A 223 -22.49 17.37 -0.64
C PHE A 223 -23.32 16.11 -0.36
N ASN A 224 -24.60 16.28 -0.02
CA ASN A 224 -25.51 15.23 0.41
C ASN A 224 -25.04 14.53 1.70
N VAL A 225 -24.35 15.23 2.60
CA VAL A 225 -23.77 14.66 3.84
C VAL A 225 -24.62 15.03 5.05
N ARG A 226 -25.04 14.05 5.84
CA ARG A 226 -25.94 14.23 7.00
C ARG A 226 -25.19 14.63 8.27
N ASN A 227 -24.09 13.93 8.56
CA ASN A 227 -23.33 14.08 9.80
C ASN A 227 -21.90 14.51 9.46
N GLY A 228 -21.48 15.66 9.98
CA GLY A 228 -20.14 16.20 9.82
C GLY A 228 -20.02 17.58 10.48
N HIS A 229 -18.79 18.04 10.64
CA HIS A 229 -18.43 19.35 11.22
C HIS A 229 -17.86 20.31 10.17
N GLY A 230 -17.50 19.80 9.00
CA GLY A 230 -17.05 20.59 7.87
C GLY A 230 -16.51 19.70 6.75
N VAL A 231 -16.28 20.31 5.60
CA VAL A 231 -15.71 19.67 4.42
C VAL A 231 -14.53 20.47 3.92
N ILE A 232 -13.45 19.75 3.60
CA ILE A 232 -12.43 20.24 2.69
C ILE A 232 -12.52 19.40 1.42
N ASP A 233 -12.69 20.07 0.27
CA ASP A 233 -12.81 19.39 -1.02
C ASP A 233 -11.78 19.89 -2.04
N HIS A 234 -11.25 18.96 -2.84
CA HIS A 234 -10.18 19.25 -3.79
C HIS A 234 -10.25 18.35 -5.03
N PRO A 235 -9.61 18.74 -6.16
CA PRO A 235 -9.45 17.86 -7.31
C PRO A 235 -8.72 16.56 -6.96
N ALA A 236 -9.22 15.45 -7.49
CA ALA A 236 -8.65 14.11 -7.36
C ALA A 236 -9.01 13.30 -8.61
N SER A 237 -8.58 12.04 -8.65
CA SER A 237 -9.02 11.11 -9.68
C SER A 237 -9.46 9.78 -9.07
N ALA A 238 -10.26 9.03 -9.82
CA ALA A 238 -10.65 7.67 -9.50
C ALA A 238 -10.34 6.77 -10.71
N VAL A 239 -9.95 5.53 -10.43
CA VAL A 239 -9.57 4.56 -11.46
C VAL A 239 -10.03 3.17 -11.05
N TRP A 240 -10.13 2.26 -12.02
CA TRP A 240 -10.21 0.82 -11.78
C TRP A 240 -8.78 0.25 -11.73
N PRO A 241 -8.18 0.08 -10.53
CA PRO A 241 -6.74 -0.16 -10.41
C PRO A 241 -6.29 -1.52 -10.97
N TYR A 242 -7.14 -2.55 -10.89
CA TYR A 242 -6.81 -3.88 -11.42
C TYR A 242 -6.69 -3.87 -12.95
N ARG A 243 -7.71 -3.36 -13.66
CA ARG A 243 -7.71 -3.22 -15.13
C ARG A 243 -6.59 -2.34 -15.63
N LEU A 244 -6.32 -1.23 -14.96
CA LEU A 244 -5.19 -0.36 -15.29
C LEU A 244 -3.85 -1.13 -15.30
N ILE A 245 -3.52 -1.79 -14.19
CA ILE A 245 -2.20 -2.44 -14.08
C ILE A 245 -2.10 -3.70 -14.94
N THR A 246 -3.17 -4.50 -15.02
CA THR A 246 -3.20 -5.68 -15.90
C THR A 246 -3.09 -5.28 -17.37
N GLY A 247 -3.78 -4.22 -17.80
CA GLY A 247 -3.66 -3.71 -19.16
C GLY A 247 -2.29 -3.09 -19.49
N ILE A 248 -1.61 -2.47 -18.52
CA ILE A 248 -0.20 -2.06 -18.67
C ILE A 248 0.70 -3.28 -18.88
N PHE A 249 0.55 -4.33 -18.06
CA PHE A 249 1.35 -5.54 -18.22
C PHE A 249 1.09 -6.26 -19.55
N GLU A 250 -0.16 -6.30 -20.02
CA GLU A 250 -0.49 -6.83 -21.35
C GLU A 250 0.27 -6.10 -22.45
N ARG A 251 0.27 -4.77 -22.43
CA ARG A 251 1.00 -3.95 -23.43
C ARG A 251 2.50 -4.17 -23.36
N LEU A 252 3.06 -4.21 -22.16
CA LEU A 252 4.49 -4.50 -21.96
C LEU A 252 4.86 -5.89 -22.48
N LEU A 253 4.01 -6.89 -22.27
CA LEU A 253 4.24 -8.24 -22.81
C LEU A 253 4.20 -8.24 -24.34
N VAL A 254 3.30 -7.50 -24.97
CA VAL A 254 3.25 -7.39 -26.44
C VAL A 254 4.50 -6.66 -26.97
N GLN A 255 4.85 -5.52 -26.37
CA GLN A 255 5.95 -4.66 -26.82
C GLN A 255 7.33 -5.23 -26.53
N CYS A 256 7.47 -6.00 -25.44
CA CYS A 256 8.75 -6.47 -24.92
C CYS A 256 8.76 -7.99 -24.66
N HIS A 257 8.04 -8.78 -25.47
CA HIS A 257 7.90 -10.24 -25.29
C HIS A 257 9.24 -11.00 -25.17
N ASP A 258 10.28 -10.53 -25.86
CA ASP A 258 11.62 -11.14 -25.80
C ASP A 258 12.38 -10.84 -24.49
N ARG A 259 11.96 -9.79 -23.76
CA ARG A 259 12.65 -9.27 -22.58
C ARG A 259 11.85 -9.41 -21.30
N LEU A 260 10.54 -9.66 -21.37
CA LEU A 260 9.65 -9.75 -20.20
C LEU A 260 9.01 -11.12 -20.09
N SER A 261 9.00 -11.69 -18.88
CA SER A 261 8.13 -12.81 -18.53
C SER A 261 7.43 -12.52 -17.21
N ILE A 262 6.14 -12.87 -17.11
CA ILE A 262 5.37 -12.76 -15.88
C ILE A 262 4.96 -14.18 -15.47
N GLU A 263 5.27 -14.54 -14.23
CA GLU A 263 5.10 -15.89 -13.71
C GLU A 263 4.15 -15.84 -12.52
N THR A 264 2.85 -16.00 -12.81
CA THR A 264 1.81 -16.12 -11.78
C THR A 264 1.88 -17.46 -11.08
N ASN A 265 1.23 -17.58 -9.92
CA ASN A 265 1.24 -18.78 -9.06
C ASN A 265 2.66 -19.30 -8.79
N THR A 266 3.63 -18.37 -8.74
CA THR A 266 5.07 -18.65 -8.60
C THR A 266 5.61 -17.82 -7.44
N PRO A 267 5.22 -18.12 -6.19
CA PRO A 267 5.72 -17.39 -5.03
C PRO A 267 7.22 -17.57 -4.89
N ALA A 268 7.95 -16.47 -4.69
CA ALA A 268 9.33 -16.52 -4.22
C ALA A 268 9.35 -16.96 -2.76
N THR A 269 9.92 -18.13 -2.48
CA THR A 269 9.91 -18.77 -1.14
C THR A 269 11.19 -18.51 -0.35
N ALA A 270 12.32 -18.31 -1.04
CA ALA A 270 13.59 -17.98 -0.43
C ALA A 270 14.49 -17.23 -1.42
N ILE A 271 15.47 -16.49 -0.89
CA ILE A 271 16.52 -15.82 -1.66
C ILE A 271 17.86 -16.16 -1.03
N ASN A 272 18.71 -16.80 -1.82
CA ASN A 272 20.08 -17.15 -1.45
C ASN A 272 21.08 -16.30 -2.26
N TYR A 273 22.26 -16.12 -1.70
CA TYR A 273 23.38 -15.46 -2.36
C TYR A 273 24.56 -16.43 -2.43
N THR A 274 24.98 -16.73 -3.64
CA THR A 274 26.10 -17.63 -3.95
C THR A 274 26.93 -16.98 -5.04
N PRO A 275 27.92 -16.13 -4.68
CA PRO A 275 28.87 -15.61 -5.64
C PRO A 275 29.72 -16.79 -6.10
N ASP A 276 29.82 -16.99 -7.41
CA ASP A 276 30.62 -18.10 -7.92
C ASP A 276 32.11 -17.81 -7.69
N THR A 277 32.81 -18.70 -6.97
CA THR A 277 34.23 -18.55 -6.62
C THR A 277 35.13 -19.53 -7.36
N THR A 278 34.54 -20.40 -8.18
CA THR A 278 35.24 -21.42 -8.96
C THR A 278 35.01 -21.16 -10.45
N ASN A 279 36.08 -20.79 -11.15
CA ASN A 279 36.15 -20.37 -12.56
C ASN A 279 35.66 -21.40 -13.61
N ASP A 280 34.88 -22.42 -13.25
CA ASP A 280 34.53 -23.51 -14.18
C ASP A 280 33.31 -23.21 -15.07
N ASP A 281 32.54 -22.13 -14.79
CA ASP A 281 31.40 -21.72 -15.62
C ASP A 281 31.13 -20.20 -15.49
N CYS A 282 31.76 -19.40 -16.35
CA CYS A 282 31.65 -17.92 -16.34
C CYS A 282 30.21 -17.39 -16.44
N SER A 283 29.25 -18.22 -16.87
CA SER A 283 27.83 -17.85 -16.95
C SER A 283 27.13 -17.75 -15.58
N LYS A 284 27.66 -18.39 -14.53
CA LYS A 284 27.06 -18.45 -13.19
C LYS A 284 27.54 -17.35 -12.24
N SER A 285 28.73 -16.80 -12.45
CA SER A 285 29.26 -15.67 -11.65
C SER A 285 28.44 -14.40 -11.84
N ASP A 286 27.87 -14.22 -13.03
CA ASP A 286 27.10 -13.04 -13.38
C ASP A 286 25.74 -12.98 -12.68
N TYR A 287 25.22 -14.09 -12.15
CA TYR A 287 23.89 -14.14 -11.52
C TYR A 287 24.01 -14.73 -10.11
N PRO A 288 24.51 -13.96 -9.13
CA PRO A 288 24.86 -14.48 -7.81
C PRO A 288 23.66 -14.77 -6.91
N TYR A 289 22.48 -14.20 -7.21
CA TYR A 289 21.26 -14.45 -6.46
C TYR A 289 20.52 -15.67 -6.99
N ILE A 290 20.01 -16.51 -6.09
CA ILE A 290 19.11 -17.62 -6.41
C ILE A 290 17.79 -17.39 -5.70
N ILE A 291 16.70 -17.28 -6.46
CA ILE A 291 15.34 -17.20 -5.93
C ILE A 291 14.70 -18.58 -6.07
N GLU A 292 14.29 -19.14 -4.95
CA GLU A 292 13.59 -20.43 -4.91
C GLU A 292 12.09 -20.21 -5.12
N THR A 293 11.48 -21.09 -5.92
CA THR A 293 10.04 -21.11 -6.16
C THR A 293 9.56 -22.56 -6.26
N PRO A 294 8.25 -22.84 -6.10
CA PRO A 294 7.69 -24.17 -6.34
C PRO A 294 7.87 -24.70 -7.76
N ARG A 295 8.23 -23.83 -8.72
CA ARG A 295 8.43 -24.17 -10.14
C ARG A 295 9.90 -24.30 -10.53
N GLY A 296 10.80 -24.29 -9.55
CA GLY A 296 12.24 -24.30 -9.74
C GLY A 296 12.90 -23.01 -9.28
N ALA A 297 14.23 -22.98 -9.37
CA ALA A 297 15.01 -21.81 -9.02
C ALA A 297 15.29 -20.93 -10.25
N ILE A 298 15.34 -19.62 -10.02
CA ILE A 298 15.79 -18.64 -11.02
C ILE A 298 17.01 -17.90 -10.46
N ARG A 299 18.06 -17.76 -11.27
CA ARG A 299 19.25 -16.99 -10.94
C ARG A 299 19.15 -15.57 -11.47
N THR A 300 19.62 -14.59 -10.70
CA THR A 300 19.54 -13.19 -11.12
C THR A 300 20.68 -12.29 -10.63
N LYS A 301 20.87 -11.14 -11.30
CA LYS A 301 21.79 -10.06 -10.87
C LYS A 301 21.12 -9.16 -9.85
N GLN A 302 19.85 -8.81 -10.09
CA GLN A 302 19.10 -7.83 -9.32
C GLN A 302 17.77 -8.39 -8.83
N VAL A 303 17.45 -8.20 -7.55
CA VAL A 303 16.16 -8.58 -6.94
C VAL A 303 15.44 -7.34 -6.43
N ILE A 304 14.18 -7.17 -6.82
CA ILE A 304 13.39 -6.00 -6.44
C ILE A 304 12.15 -6.45 -5.67
N HIS A 305 12.08 -6.08 -4.39
CA HIS A 305 10.99 -6.42 -3.48
C HIS A 305 9.84 -5.40 -3.62
N CYS A 306 8.78 -5.80 -4.33
CA CYS A 306 7.54 -5.03 -4.55
C CYS A 306 6.34 -5.67 -3.83
N THR A 307 6.60 -6.43 -2.76
CA THR A 307 5.60 -7.27 -2.05
C THR A 307 4.90 -6.59 -0.88
N ASN A 308 5.19 -5.31 -0.63
CA ASN A 308 4.52 -4.47 0.36
C ASN A 308 4.39 -5.15 1.75
N ALA A 309 3.17 -5.51 2.19
CA ALA A 309 2.90 -6.13 3.49
C ALA A 309 3.65 -7.45 3.72
N ASN A 310 3.95 -8.19 2.65
CA ASN A 310 4.62 -9.49 2.72
C ASN A 310 6.15 -9.40 2.63
N ALA A 311 6.72 -8.21 2.42
CA ALA A 311 8.17 -8.06 2.20
C ALA A 311 9.00 -8.59 3.37
N ALA A 312 8.54 -8.40 4.62
CA ALA A 312 9.23 -8.87 5.81
C ALA A 312 9.36 -10.41 5.89
N HIS A 313 8.61 -11.19 5.10
CA HIS A 313 8.79 -12.64 5.04
C HIS A 313 10.15 -13.05 4.47
N LEU A 314 10.54 -12.41 3.36
CA LEU A 314 11.85 -12.60 2.70
C LEU A 314 12.94 -11.69 3.29
N LEU A 315 12.54 -10.60 3.96
CA LEU A 315 13.39 -9.60 4.60
C LEU A 315 13.15 -9.58 6.12
N ARG A 316 13.43 -10.70 6.79
CA ARG A 316 13.08 -10.94 8.20
C ARG A 316 13.49 -9.84 9.20
N PRO A 317 14.63 -9.14 9.05
CA PRO A 317 14.95 -8.01 9.93
C PRO A 317 13.92 -6.88 9.93
N LEU A 318 13.04 -6.81 8.91
CA LEU A 318 11.92 -5.88 8.85
C LEU A 318 10.67 -6.34 9.62
N ILE A 319 10.63 -7.55 10.19
CA ILE A 319 9.48 -8.00 10.99
C ILE A 319 9.26 -7.04 12.17
N GLY A 320 8.01 -6.59 12.36
CA GLY A 320 7.63 -5.57 13.35
C GLY A 320 8.02 -4.13 13.00
N ARG A 321 8.92 -3.93 12.04
CA ARG A 321 9.32 -2.63 11.47
C ARG A 321 8.49 -2.25 10.25
N LEU A 322 8.17 -3.27 9.44
CA LEU A 322 7.20 -3.30 8.37
C LEU A 322 6.24 -4.45 8.68
N TYR A 323 4.97 -4.14 8.90
CA TYR A 323 3.98 -5.11 9.34
C TYR A 323 2.69 -5.02 8.51
N PRO A 324 1.94 -6.15 8.37
CA PRO A 324 0.64 -6.16 7.72
C PRO A 324 -0.39 -5.30 8.44
N TYR A 325 -1.19 -4.60 7.65
CA TYR A 325 -2.36 -3.86 8.10
C TYR A 325 -3.53 -4.17 7.17
N ARG A 326 -4.56 -4.81 7.71
CA ARG A 326 -5.73 -5.28 6.96
C ARG A 326 -6.87 -4.29 7.08
N GLY A 327 -7.22 -3.67 5.95
CA GLY A 327 -8.48 -2.93 5.80
C GLY A 327 -9.58 -3.81 5.21
N THR A 328 -10.82 -3.35 5.29
CA THR A 328 -12.00 -4.00 4.70
C THR A 328 -12.68 -3.07 3.72
N MET A 329 -13.15 -3.64 2.61
CA MET A 329 -13.87 -2.96 1.55
C MET A 329 -15.18 -3.69 1.25
N SER A 330 -16.17 -2.95 0.77
CA SER A 330 -17.41 -3.50 0.22
C SER A 330 -17.84 -2.76 -1.03
N VAL A 331 -18.62 -3.43 -1.88
CA VAL A 331 -19.50 -2.80 -2.85
C VAL A 331 -20.94 -2.98 -2.39
N GLN A 332 -21.67 -1.88 -2.35
CA GLN A 332 -23.05 -1.85 -1.90
C GLN A 332 -23.90 -1.17 -2.96
N LYS A 333 -25.11 -1.68 -3.17
CA LYS A 333 -26.07 -1.06 -4.09
C LYS A 333 -26.41 0.33 -3.60
N ALA A 334 -26.35 1.32 -4.51
CA ALA A 334 -26.80 2.66 -4.18
C ALA A 334 -28.27 2.67 -3.76
N GLY A 335 -28.59 3.52 -2.78
CA GLY A 335 -29.96 3.74 -2.38
C GLY A 335 -30.78 4.38 -3.51
N PRO A 336 -32.09 4.12 -3.57
CA PRO A 336 -32.95 4.55 -4.69
C PRO A 336 -33.04 6.07 -4.88
N HIS A 337 -32.64 6.86 -3.87
CA HIS A 337 -32.65 8.32 -3.91
C HIS A 337 -31.25 8.94 -3.96
N LEU A 338 -30.21 8.12 -4.12
CA LEU A 338 -28.84 8.61 -4.23
C LEU A 338 -28.56 9.02 -5.68
N GLU A 339 -28.23 10.29 -5.88
CA GLU A 339 -27.78 10.78 -7.19
C GLU A 339 -26.49 10.06 -7.60
N ASN A 340 -26.38 9.68 -8.88
CA ASN A 340 -25.15 9.13 -9.42
C ASN A 340 -24.18 10.26 -9.80
N LEU A 341 -23.23 10.51 -8.90
CA LEU A 341 -22.15 11.48 -9.05
C LEU A 341 -20.80 10.81 -9.32
N GLY A 342 -20.78 9.53 -9.72
CA GLY A 342 -19.54 8.78 -9.94
C GLY A 342 -18.59 9.49 -10.90
N ASN A 343 -19.07 10.16 -11.95
CA ASN A 343 -18.20 10.89 -12.87
C ASN A 343 -17.60 12.20 -12.31
N SER A 344 -18.01 12.64 -11.12
CA SER A 344 -17.62 13.97 -10.61
C SER A 344 -17.21 14.00 -9.15
N ARG A 345 -17.48 12.95 -8.36
CA ARG A 345 -17.31 13.00 -6.91
C ARG A 345 -16.88 11.68 -6.29
N SER A 346 -16.01 11.79 -5.29
CA SER A 346 -15.70 10.74 -4.31
C SER A 346 -15.74 11.33 -2.90
N TRP A 347 -15.85 10.50 -1.86
CA TRP A 347 -16.00 11.01 -0.50
C TRP A 347 -15.10 10.29 0.50
N SER A 348 -14.89 10.93 1.64
CA SER A 348 -14.44 10.27 2.87
C SER A 348 -15.10 10.90 4.09
N HIS A 349 -15.06 10.17 5.19
CA HIS A 349 -15.41 10.60 6.52
C HIS A 349 -14.23 10.30 7.43
N LEU A 350 -13.65 11.34 8.02
CA LEU A 350 -12.51 11.26 8.92
C LEU A 350 -12.97 11.64 10.33
N THR A 351 -12.70 10.80 11.30
CA THR A 351 -12.84 11.06 12.72
C THR A 351 -11.53 10.78 13.43
N LYS A 352 -11.42 11.24 14.67
CA LYS A 352 -10.36 10.81 15.56
C LYS A 352 -10.40 9.30 15.76
N SER A 353 -9.23 8.70 15.74
CA SER A 353 -9.09 7.25 15.85
C SER A 353 -9.21 6.82 17.31
N SER A 354 -9.53 5.54 17.52
CA SER A 354 -9.66 4.99 18.87
C SER A 354 -9.23 3.53 18.91
N LEU A 355 -8.67 3.14 20.05
CA LEU A 355 -8.32 1.76 20.34
C LEU A 355 -8.62 1.47 21.81
N ASP A 356 -9.65 0.68 22.06
CA ASP A 356 -9.96 0.23 23.41
C ASP A 356 -9.15 -1.04 23.73
N PRO A 357 -8.20 -0.99 24.68
CA PRO A 357 -7.37 -2.14 25.03
C PRO A 357 -8.13 -3.26 25.76
N VAL A 358 -9.35 -3.00 26.24
CA VAL A 358 -10.20 -3.98 26.94
C VAL A 358 -11.06 -4.76 25.95
N SER A 359 -11.83 -4.06 25.12
CA SER A 359 -12.63 -4.71 24.06
C SER A 359 -11.80 -5.10 22.82
N GLU A 360 -10.56 -4.61 22.75
CA GLU A 360 -9.64 -4.77 21.60
C GLU A 360 -10.22 -4.18 20.30
N ARG A 361 -11.23 -3.30 20.42
CA ARG A 361 -11.87 -2.64 19.29
C ARG A 361 -11.01 -1.48 18.83
N PHE A 362 -10.79 -1.45 17.53
CA PHE A 362 -10.03 -0.43 16.86
C PHE A 362 -10.91 0.24 15.80
N ASP A 363 -10.87 1.57 15.80
CA ASP A 363 -11.42 2.42 14.76
C ASP A 363 -10.29 3.34 14.26
N GLY A 364 -9.83 3.12 13.03
CA GLY A 364 -8.85 4.01 12.42
C GLY A 364 -9.43 5.38 12.07
N GLY A 365 -10.75 5.56 12.18
CA GLY A 365 -11.46 6.82 12.00
C GLY A 365 -11.64 7.20 10.53
N LEU A 366 -11.37 6.30 9.57
CA LEU A 366 -11.48 6.61 8.15
C LEU A 366 -12.48 5.69 7.46
N TYR A 367 -13.52 6.31 6.90
CA TYR A 367 -14.27 5.74 5.79
C TYR A 367 -13.91 6.45 4.50
N TYR A 368 -13.60 5.70 3.46
CA TYR A 368 -13.33 6.24 2.13
C TYR A 368 -14.22 5.55 1.11
N LEU A 369 -14.78 6.33 0.20
CA LEU A 369 -15.73 5.81 -0.76
C LEU A 369 -15.64 6.49 -2.13
N GLN A 370 -16.05 5.73 -3.14
CA GLN A 370 -16.32 6.23 -4.46
C GLN A 370 -17.59 5.58 -5.02
N GLN A 371 -18.18 6.23 -6.01
CA GLN A 371 -19.34 5.74 -6.70
C GLN A 371 -18.96 5.29 -8.11
N HIS A 372 -19.43 4.11 -8.52
CA HIS A 372 -19.26 3.61 -9.87
C HIS A 372 -20.11 4.45 -10.83
N ALA A 373 -19.50 4.97 -11.89
CA ALA A 373 -20.12 5.96 -12.76
C ALA A 373 -21.33 5.43 -13.55
N THR A 374 -21.35 4.15 -13.87
CA THR A 374 -22.42 3.56 -14.70
C THR A 374 -23.55 2.98 -13.85
N THR A 375 -23.22 2.15 -12.86
CA THR A 375 -24.24 1.46 -12.03
C THR A 375 -24.70 2.29 -10.84
N GLY A 376 -23.93 3.29 -10.42
CA GLY A 376 -24.18 4.07 -9.21
C GLY A 376 -23.80 3.36 -7.92
N ASP A 377 -23.31 2.11 -7.96
CA ASP A 377 -22.93 1.35 -6.75
C ASP A 377 -21.79 2.03 -5.99
N ILE A 378 -21.78 1.87 -4.66
CA ILE A 378 -20.82 2.51 -3.78
C ILE A 378 -19.77 1.51 -3.34
N TRP A 379 -18.52 1.84 -3.64
CA TRP A 379 -17.34 1.19 -3.08
C TRP A 379 -16.96 1.93 -1.81
N VAL A 380 -16.96 1.26 -0.67
CA VAL A 380 -16.64 1.89 0.62
C VAL A 380 -15.75 0.99 1.45
N GLY A 381 -14.72 1.60 2.05
CA GLY A 381 -13.75 0.93 2.90
C GLY A 381 -13.61 1.55 4.28
N THR A 382 -13.16 0.72 5.21
CA THR A 382 -12.87 1.08 6.61
C THR A 382 -11.81 0.14 7.18
N ASP A 383 -11.21 0.53 8.29
CA ASP A 383 -10.35 -0.30 9.14
C ASP A 383 -10.96 -0.58 10.52
N TYR A 384 -12.24 -0.23 10.73
CA TYR A 384 -12.97 -0.58 11.95
C TYR A 384 -13.05 -2.11 12.13
N SER A 385 -12.40 -2.64 13.17
CA SER A 385 -12.38 -4.07 13.48
C SER A 385 -11.82 -4.36 14.87
N ASN A 386 -11.64 -5.63 15.24
CA ASN A 386 -10.71 -5.97 16.33
C ASN A 386 -9.28 -5.63 15.87
N VAL A 387 -8.44 -5.08 16.74
CA VAL A 387 -7.06 -4.67 16.38
C VAL A 387 -6.22 -5.84 15.85
N PHE A 388 -6.45 -7.06 16.33
CA PHE A 388 -5.76 -8.27 15.87
C PHE A 388 -6.31 -8.80 14.54
N ASP A 389 -7.52 -8.38 14.16
CA ASP A 389 -8.04 -8.53 12.81
C ASP A 389 -7.50 -7.45 11.85
N VAL A 390 -6.87 -6.40 12.36
CA VAL A 390 -6.17 -5.40 11.53
C VAL A 390 -4.69 -5.75 11.41
N LEU A 391 -4.04 -6.13 12.50
CA LEU A 391 -2.63 -6.52 12.57
C LEU A 391 -2.41 -7.98 12.16
N THR A 392 -2.75 -8.31 10.92
CA THR A 392 -2.64 -9.66 10.38
C THR A 392 -2.43 -9.66 8.87
N SER A 393 -1.75 -10.68 8.36
CA SER A 393 -1.65 -10.96 6.92
C SER A 393 -2.74 -11.93 6.43
N GLU A 394 -3.68 -12.34 7.27
CA GLU A 394 -4.78 -13.20 6.84
C GLU A 394 -5.79 -12.45 6.00
N ASP A 395 -5.90 -12.78 4.70
CA ASP A 395 -6.86 -12.16 3.78
C ASP A 395 -7.94 -13.14 3.28
N THR A 396 -7.97 -14.36 3.83
CA THR A 396 -8.89 -15.45 3.46
C THR A 396 -10.34 -15.24 3.91
N ALA A 397 -10.57 -14.39 4.90
CA ALA A 397 -11.89 -14.06 5.44
C ALA A 397 -12.04 -12.57 5.75
N VAL A 398 -13.29 -12.11 5.86
CA VAL A 398 -13.63 -10.73 6.21
C VAL A 398 -14.19 -10.67 7.64
N PRO A 399 -13.70 -9.79 8.53
CA PRO A 399 -14.23 -9.64 9.88
C PRO A 399 -15.68 -9.15 9.92
N GLY A 400 -16.56 -9.85 10.64
CA GLY A 400 -17.98 -9.50 10.73
C GLY A 400 -18.26 -8.10 11.29
N HIS A 401 -17.43 -7.61 12.21
CA HIS A 401 -17.55 -6.24 12.73
C HIS A 401 -17.31 -5.17 11.67
N SER A 402 -16.38 -5.39 10.74
CA SER A 402 -16.15 -4.48 9.63
C SER A 402 -17.33 -4.49 8.65
N ILE A 403 -17.89 -5.67 8.35
CA ILE A 403 -19.08 -5.81 7.49
C ILE A 403 -20.26 -5.02 8.08
N GLU A 404 -20.54 -5.23 9.36
CA GLU A 404 -21.66 -4.56 10.03
C GLU A 404 -21.47 -3.04 10.09
N ALA A 405 -20.23 -2.57 10.28
CA ALA A 405 -19.92 -1.14 10.26
C ALA A 405 -20.13 -0.53 8.86
N LEU A 406 -19.71 -1.22 7.79
CA LEU A 406 -19.89 -0.78 6.41
C LEU A 406 -21.38 -0.72 6.01
N LEU A 407 -22.18 -1.71 6.41
CA LEU A 407 -23.63 -1.74 6.13
C LEU A 407 -24.41 -0.63 6.87
N LYS A 408 -23.93 -0.21 8.05
CA LYS A 408 -24.52 0.88 8.82
C LYS A 408 -24.09 2.27 8.37
N PHE A 409 -22.96 2.37 7.67
CA PHE A 409 -22.34 3.66 7.38
C PHE A 409 -23.10 4.46 6.32
N LEU A 410 -23.36 3.88 5.14
CA LEU A 410 -23.91 4.64 4.00
C LEU A 410 -25.27 5.31 4.27
N PRO A 411 -26.28 4.63 4.88
CA PRO A 411 -27.56 5.26 5.19
C PRO A 411 -27.45 6.40 6.22
N LYS A 412 -26.46 6.33 7.12
CA LYS A 412 -26.19 7.38 8.12
C LYS A 412 -25.36 8.53 7.57
N TYR A 413 -24.58 8.28 6.53
CA TYR A 413 -23.68 9.25 5.93
C TYR A 413 -24.44 10.19 4.98
N PHE A 414 -25.30 9.65 4.12
CA PHE A 414 -26.01 10.45 3.11
C PHE A 414 -27.34 11.02 3.63
N ILE A 415 -27.69 12.25 3.20
CA ILE A 415 -29.01 12.83 3.48
C ILE A 415 -30.07 12.12 2.63
N ARG A 416 -29.83 12.05 1.32
CA ARG A 416 -30.66 11.36 0.32
C ARG A 416 -29.92 10.13 -0.18
N GLY A 417 -30.54 8.97 -0.07
CA GLY A 417 -29.97 7.74 -0.59
C GLY A 417 -30.88 6.57 -0.31
N TRP A 418 -30.87 6.14 0.95
CA TRP A 418 -31.68 5.05 1.46
C TRP A 418 -32.86 5.60 2.27
N PRO A 419 -34.02 4.92 2.24
CA PRO A 419 -35.06 5.08 3.26
C PRO A 419 -34.51 4.90 4.68
N GLU A 420 -35.22 5.47 5.66
CA GLU A 420 -34.85 5.33 7.07
C GLU A 420 -34.82 3.85 7.47
N ASP A 421 -33.77 3.45 8.19
CA ASP A 421 -33.49 2.06 8.64
C ASP A 421 -33.24 0.99 7.56
N GLU A 422 -33.17 1.34 6.27
CA GLU A 422 -32.83 0.37 5.22
C GLU A 422 -31.33 0.03 5.21
N ARG A 423 -31.00 -1.27 5.20
CA ARG A 423 -29.64 -1.75 4.99
C ARG A 423 -29.34 -1.86 3.50
N PRO A 424 -28.22 -1.32 3.00
CA PRO A 424 -27.85 -1.47 1.60
C PRO A 424 -27.65 -2.95 1.23
N GLU A 425 -28.05 -3.31 0.01
CA GLU A 425 -27.76 -4.62 -0.54
C GLU A 425 -26.24 -4.77 -0.76
N LEU A 426 -25.63 -5.77 -0.11
CA LEU A 426 -24.21 -6.06 -0.24
C LEU A 426 -23.95 -6.82 -1.55
N LYS A 427 -23.18 -6.23 -2.46
CA LYS A 427 -22.77 -6.87 -3.73
C LYS A 427 -21.47 -7.66 -3.60
N GLY A 428 -20.57 -7.22 -2.74
CA GLY A 428 -19.32 -7.93 -2.47
C GLY A 428 -18.57 -7.33 -1.30
N VAL A 429 -17.70 -8.13 -0.68
CA VAL A 429 -16.89 -7.71 0.46
C VAL A 429 -15.56 -8.45 0.49
N TRP A 430 -14.47 -7.74 0.76
CA TRP A 430 -13.13 -8.29 0.81
C TRP A 430 -12.24 -7.51 1.77
N THR A 431 -11.10 -8.10 2.13
CA THR A 431 -10.04 -7.43 2.88
C THR A 431 -8.92 -6.97 1.95
N GLY A 432 -8.19 -5.92 2.28
CA GLY A 432 -7.00 -5.47 1.56
C GLY A 432 -5.81 -5.34 2.51
N LEU A 433 -4.68 -5.96 2.16
CA LEU A 433 -3.45 -5.88 2.95
C LEU A 433 -2.58 -4.71 2.54
N GLN A 434 -2.21 -3.90 3.51
CA GLN A 434 -1.28 -2.77 3.40
C GLN A 434 0.00 -3.10 4.18
N GLY A 435 1.14 -2.60 3.74
CA GLY A 435 2.38 -2.63 4.52
C GLY A 435 2.52 -1.31 5.28
N HIS A 436 2.51 -1.37 6.61
CA HIS A 436 2.73 -0.21 7.48
C HIS A 436 4.15 -0.24 8.04
N THR A 437 4.82 0.90 8.02
CA THR A 437 6.15 1.09 8.61
C THR A 437 6.05 1.79 9.96
N SER A 438 7.06 1.62 10.81
CA SER A 438 7.11 2.23 12.14
C SER A 438 7.01 3.75 12.11
N ASP A 439 7.62 4.40 11.11
CA ASP A 439 7.60 5.85 10.93
C ASP A 439 6.49 6.33 9.98
N GLY A 440 5.72 5.42 9.39
CA GLY A 440 4.64 5.74 8.45
C GLY A 440 5.11 6.17 7.06
N LEU A 441 6.41 6.09 6.75
CA LEU A 441 6.98 6.47 5.46
C LEU A 441 7.37 5.24 4.62
N PRO A 442 7.30 5.31 3.28
CA PRO A 442 7.74 4.22 2.40
C PRO A 442 9.20 3.81 2.65
N LEU A 443 9.53 2.56 2.31
CA LEU A 443 10.90 2.05 2.23
C LEU A 443 11.30 1.98 0.76
N VAL A 444 12.29 2.78 0.35
CA VAL A 444 12.70 2.91 -1.05
C VAL A 444 14.21 2.81 -1.18
N GLY A 445 14.70 2.02 -2.14
CA GLY A 445 16.11 2.00 -2.53
C GLY A 445 16.82 0.67 -2.23
N LYS A 446 18.15 0.73 -2.24
CA LYS A 446 19.04 -0.42 -2.07
C LYS A 446 18.90 -1.00 -0.67
N LEU A 447 18.80 -2.32 -0.55
CA LEU A 447 18.73 -2.98 0.75
C LEU A 447 20.09 -2.99 1.43
N PRO A 448 20.20 -2.47 2.67
CA PRO A 448 21.41 -2.66 3.46
C PRO A 448 21.60 -4.13 3.84
N LYS A 449 22.87 -4.55 4.05
CA LYS A 449 23.21 -5.92 4.46
C LYS A 449 22.54 -6.32 5.78
N SER A 450 22.29 -5.35 6.68
CA SER A 450 21.54 -5.57 7.92
C SER A 450 20.08 -6.03 7.70
N VAL A 451 19.52 -5.76 6.51
CA VAL A 451 18.16 -6.14 6.12
C VAL A 451 18.13 -7.38 5.25
N SER A 452 18.98 -7.44 4.22
CA SER A 452 19.01 -8.61 3.32
C SER A 452 19.61 -9.84 4.00
N GLY A 453 20.58 -9.65 4.90
CA GLY A 453 21.39 -10.71 5.48
C GLY A 453 22.31 -11.40 4.46
N ARG A 454 22.51 -10.81 3.28
CA ARG A 454 23.26 -11.38 2.15
C ARG A 454 24.45 -10.50 1.81
N ASP A 455 25.53 -11.11 1.31
CA ASP A 455 26.79 -10.41 1.02
C ASP A 455 26.77 -9.59 -0.29
N GLY A 456 25.82 -9.88 -1.18
CA GLY A 456 25.62 -9.11 -2.40
C GLY A 456 24.92 -7.78 -2.18
N ASP A 457 24.99 -6.93 -3.19
CA ASP A 457 24.43 -5.59 -3.17
C ASP A 457 23.34 -5.36 -4.24
N GLY A 458 22.90 -6.40 -4.94
CA GLY A 458 21.88 -6.34 -5.99
C GLY A 458 20.43 -6.45 -5.50
N GLU A 459 20.10 -6.03 -4.28
CA GLU A 459 18.72 -6.10 -3.79
C GLU A 459 18.12 -4.73 -3.44
N TRP A 460 16.84 -4.57 -3.76
CA TRP A 460 16.13 -3.30 -3.70
C TRP A 460 14.73 -3.47 -3.13
N ILE A 461 14.17 -2.41 -2.55
CA ILE A 461 12.80 -2.39 -2.06
C ILE A 461 12.07 -1.13 -2.50
N ALA A 462 10.78 -1.28 -2.81
CA ALA A 462 9.81 -0.20 -2.85
C ALA A 462 8.48 -0.71 -2.28
N GLY A 463 8.11 -0.23 -1.09
CA GLY A 463 6.92 -0.69 -0.38
C GLY A 463 6.70 0.00 0.95
N GLY A 464 5.77 -0.51 1.76
CA GLY A 464 5.53 0.03 3.10
C GLY A 464 4.81 1.38 3.09
N TYR A 465 3.87 1.57 2.16
CA TYR A 465 3.24 2.87 1.91
C TYR A 465 2.27 3.35 3.00
N SER A 466 2.04 2.56 4.06
CA SER A 466 1.24 2.94 5.24
C SER A 466 -0.13 3.52 4.90
N GLY A 467 -0.84 2.89 3.96
CA GLY A 467 -2.18 3.29 3.50
C GLY A 467 -2.21 4.21 2.26
N TYR A 468 -1.07 4.74 1.83
CA TYR A 468 -0.98 5.74 0.76
C TYR A 468 -0.32 5.22 -0.53
N GLY A 469 -0.55 3.95 -0.87
CA GLY A 469 0.07 3.32 -2.03
C GLY A 469 -0.26 4.02 -3.36
N MET A 470 -1.53 4.34 -3.62
CA MET A 470 -1.94 5.02 -4.86
C MET A 470 -1.35 6.44 -5.00
N ASP A 471 -1.01 7.08 -3.88
CA ASP A 471 -0.42 8.41 -3.81
C ASP A 471 1.10 8.42 -4.00
N LYS A 472 1.78 7.26 -3.85
CA LYS A 472 3.25 7.21 -3.78
C LYS A 472 3.91 6.16 -4.66
N ALA A 473 3.24 5.04 -4.90
CA ALA A 473 3.90 3.81 -5.32
C ALA A 473 4.47 3.84 -6.73
N TRP A 474 3.88 4.63 -7.63
CA TRP A 474 4.34 4.71 -9.01
C TRP A 474 5.71 5.37 -9.10
N MET A 475 5.85 6.62 -8.64
CA MET A 475 7.15 7.30 -8.70
C MET A 475 8.21 6.65 -7.79
N THR A 476 7.84 5.96 -6.71
CA THR A 476 8.84 5.17 -5.96
C THR A 476 9.39 3.99 -6.77
N GLY A 477 8.58 3.38 -7.65
CA GLY A 477 9.05 2.35 -8.57
C GLY A 477 10.01 2.93 -9.62
N GLU A 478 9.67 4.08 -10.19
CA GLU A 478 10.55 4.83 -11.11
C GLU A 478 11.89 5.19 -10.45
N ALA A 479 11.86 5.58 -9.16
CA ALA A 479 13.07 5.90 -8.41
C ALA A 479 14.00 4.69 -8.23
N VAL A 480 13.44 3.52 -7.91
CA VAL A 480 14.24 2.28 -7.81
C VAL A 480 14.84 1.91 -9.17
N ALA A 481 14.07 1.99 -10.25
CA ALA A 481 14.58 1.74 -11.59
C ALA A 481 15.71 2.71 -11.97
N SER A 482 15.58 4.01 -11.64
CA SER A 482 16.63 5.01 -11.82
C SER A 482 17.93 4.62 -11.11
N MET A 483 17.84 4.24 -9.83
CA MET A 483 19.00 3.83 -9.05
C MET A 483 19.67 2.56 -9.60
N ILE A 484 18.88 1.57 -10.03
CA ILE A 484 19.40 0.32 -10.62
C ILE A 484 20.17 0.59 -11.91
N THR A 485 19.70 1.52 -12.74
CA THR A 485 20.36 1.89 -14.00
C THR A 485 21.52 2.87 -13.84
N GLY A 486 22.01 3.08 -12.61
CA GLY A 486 23.17 3.92 -12.33
C GLY A 486 22.93 5.43 -12.41
N LYS A 487 21.69 5.89 -12.64
CA LYS A 487 21.32 7.31 -12.69
C LYS A 487 21.28 7.97 -11.30
N GLY A 488 21.42 7.18 -10.23
CA GLY A 488 21.41 7.65 -8.85
C GLY A 488 20.00 7.89 -8.30
N VAL A 489 19.95 8.46 -7.09
CA VAL A 489 18.72 8.84 -6.41
C VAL A 489 18.12 10.06 -7.11
N PRO A 490 16.88 10.02 -7.61
CA PRO A 490 16.26 11.19 -8.22
C PRO A 490 16.06 12.33 -7.21
N ASP A 491 16.34 13.57 -7.62
CA ASP A 491 16.23 14.76 -6.76
C ASP A 491 14.81 15.03 -6.25
N TRP A 492 13.79 14.53 -6.94
CA TRP A 492 12.39 14.67 -6.55
C TRP A 492 11.93 13.64 -5.51
N LEU A 493 12.73 12.61 -5.21
CA LEU A 493 12.38 11.62 -4.20
C LEU A 493 12.63 12.21 -2.80
N PRO A 494 11.62 12.24 -1.91
CA PRO A 494 11.83 12.69 -0.54
C PRO A 494 12.95 11.88 0.14
N LYS A 495 13.92 12.57 0.72
CA LYS A 495 15.10 11.89 1.30
C LYS A 495 14.71 10.94 2.43
N ALA A 496 13.65 11.29 3.15
CA ALA A 496 13.10 10.48 4.23
C ALA A 496 12.49 9.14 3.75
N PHE A 497 12.25 8.94 2.45
CA PHE A 497 11.76 7.66 1.92
C PHE A 497 12.89 6.65 1.69
N LEU A 498 14.14 7.12 1.59
CA LEU A 498 15.28 6.24 1.39
C LEU A 498 15.45 5.30 2.58
N LEU A 499 15.70 4.03 2.29
CA LEU A 499 16.09 3.05 3.28
C LEU A 499 17.60 3.16 3.55
N THR A 500 17.97 3.66 4.71
CA THR A 500 19.37 3.78 5.14
C THR A 500 19.58 3.07 6.48
N GLU A 501 20.81 2.66 6.78
CA GLU A 501 21.17 2.08 8.10
C GLU A 501 20.77 3.03 9.25
N GLN A 502 21.05 4.33 9.09
CA GLN A 502 20.68 5.33 10.09
C GLN A 502 19.17 5.40 10.34
N ARG A 503 18.36 5.34 9.28
CA ARG A 503 16.89 5.35 9.40
C ARG A 503 16.38 4.06 10.04
N LEU A 504 16.97 2.91 9.70
CA LEU A 504 16.65 1.61 10.32
C LEU A 504 16.93 1.61 11.83
N GLU A 505 18.06 2.17 12.25
CA GLU A 505 18.44 2.21 13.66
C GLU A 505 17.60 3.20 14.47
N ARG A 506 17.32 4.38 13.90
CA ARG A 506 16.68 5.49 14.64
C ARG A 506 15.16 5.48 14.54
N ASP A 507 14.63 5.27 13.34
CA ASP A 507 13.25 5.61 13.00
C ASP A 507 12.35 4.41 12.69
N ILE A 508 12.93 3.31 12.21
CA ILE A 508 12.18 2.10 11.82
C ILE A 508 12.46 0.97 12.81
N THR A 509 11.93 1.10 14.03
CA THR A 509 12.12 0.14 15.13
C THR A 509 10.81 -0.49 15.57
N VAL A 510 10.89 -1.71 16.12
CA VAL A 510 9.73 -2.41 16.68
C VAL A 510 9.10 -1.60 17.81
N GLU A 511 9.93 -0.95 18.63
CA GLU A 511 9.51 -0.12 19.76
C GLU A 511 8.69 1.07 19.29
N ARG A 512 9.05 1.70 18.16
CA ARG A 512 8.24 2.76 17.55
C ARG A 512 6.91 2.23 17.02
N SER A 513 6.90 1.05 16.41
CA SER A 513 5.65 0.40 15.99
C SER A 513 4.73 0.15 17.19
N VAL A 514 5.26 -0.37 18.31
CA VAL A 514 4.48 -0.58 19.55
C VAL A 514 4.01 0.76 20.13
N ALA A 515 4.90 1.75 20.23
CA ALA A 515 4.59 3.07 20.77
C ALA A 515 3.48 3.78 19.99
N LYS A 516 3.47 3.64 18.66
CA LYS A 516 2.39 4.15 17.79
C LYS A 516 1.03 3.59 18.20
N TRP A 517 0.91 2.27 18.33
CA TRP A 517 -0.35 1.64 18.73
C TRP A 517 -0.74 1.94 20.18
N VAL A 518 0.23 2.09 21.08
CA VAL A 518 0.00 2.57 22.45
C VAL A 518 -0.53 4.01 22.45
N SER A 519 0.00 4.88 21.59
CA SER A 519 -0.45 6.27 21.44
C SER A 519 -1.92 6.33 21.03
N ILE A 520 -2.32 5.52 20.03
CA ILE A 520 -3.72 5.42 19.58
C ILE A 520 -4.61 4.95 20.73
N ALA A 521 -4.18 3.95 21.51
CA ALA A 521 -4.98 3.45 22.63
C ALA A 521 -5.16 4.47 23.76
N LYS A 522 -4.21 5.39 23.94
CA LYS A 522 -4.27 6.41 25.00
C LYS A 522 -4.97 7.68 24.59
N THR A 523 -4.70 8.14 23.37
CA THR A 523 -4.99 9.52 22.95
C THR A 523 -5.76 9.58 21.65
N GLY A 524 -5.87 8.47 20.90
CA GLY A 524 -6.39 8.46 19.54
C GLY A 524 -5.41 9.00 18.49
N ASP A 525 -4.21 9.44 18.90
CA ASP A 525 -3.20 9.98 17.99
C ASP A 525 -2.44 8.85 17.31
N TRP A 526 -2.55 8.83 15.98
CA TRP A 526 -1.83 7.95 15.06
C TRP A 526 -0.33 8.20 14.97
#